data_AF-A0A7C3G3X4-F1
#
_entry.id   AF-A0A7C3G3X4-F1
#
_cell.length_a   1.000
_cell.length_b   1.000
_cell.length_c   1.000
_cell.angle_alpha   90.00
_cell.angle_beta   90.00
_cell.angle_gamma   90.00
#
_symmetry.space_group_name_H-M   'P 1'
#
loop_
_entity.id
_entity.type
_entity.pdbx_description
1 polymer ?
#
loop_
_entity_poly.entity_id
_entity_poly.type
_entity_poly.pdbx_seq_one_letter_code
_entity_poly.pdbx_strand_id
1 'polypeptide(L)'
;MSKERLQQLEKSEVYASYQAELAFEKELNILRNDFYYQMIASESTSLVDFMYRPLDTLSGDAYSARRINEYRTFYLLVDGMGKGVSASFTAVIFTSFVNHLIDKMIEHESFSLDLVIRESMSFIQPILLDDEVLAIDYICFDDKYRILEYAKFAMPPFLLQDKQDNITRIKSNNAPLSKWQSSYKVDRYNIKNIEKFLFYSDGIVENSTDCEGLPYAAFIEDDFKASFTREEFKEKFFAKITQPEDDLSLIFINSLDIREETLLDAKSFATTLEALESATEWYEALWEGLHVETKEPHKAALVFTELYMNAYEHGNLGIDSKTKHRYLEEDIYFEKLSELEQTCTKKIYVSVYRLEEESSTYIATKIFDEGEGFDTHILSQIFRNSRKFNGRGVFVSRKNSMGIYYNSTGNCVLFLNKI
;
A
#
# COMPACT_ATOMS: atom_id res chain seq x y z
N MET A 1 -11.39 -38.02 31.37
CA MET A 1 -10.87 -38.34 30.02
C MET A 1 -9.48 -38.97 30.16
N SER A 2 -9.15 -39.99 29.35
CA SER A 2 -7.83 -40.64 29.37
C SER A 2 -6.73 -39.61 29.04
N LYS A 3 -5.60 -39.67 29.76
CA LYS A 3 -4.40 -38.82 29.53
C LYS A 3 -3.87 -38.94 28.10
N GLU A 4 -4.04 -40.10 27.47
CA GLU A 4 -3.67 -40.33 26.06
C GLU A 4 -4.58 -39.57 25.09
N ARG A 5 -5.89 -39.46 25.40
CA ARG A 5 -6.83 -38.70 24.58
C ARG A 5 -6.55 -37.20 24.67
N LEU A 6 -6.11 -36.71 25.83
CA LEU A 6 -5.68 -35.31 26.00
C LEU A 6 -4.44 -35.01 25.16
N GLN A 7 -3.41 -35.87 25.23
CA GLN A 7 -2.20 -35.72 24.42
C GLN A 7 -2.45 -35.83 22.91
N GLN A 8 -3.41 -36.67 22.49
CA GLN A 8 -3.80 -36.78 21.09
C GLN A 8 -4.55 -35.53 20.59
N LEU A 9 -5.39 -34.92 21.44
CA LEU A 9 -6.06 -33.66 21.14
C LEU A 9 -5.05 -32.51 21.04
N GLU A 10 -4.12 -32.40 21.98
CA GLU A 10 -3.04 -31.39 21.95
C GLU A 10 -2.20 -31.50 20.66
N LYS A 11 -1.83 -32.73 20.27
CA LYS A 11 -1.09 -32.95 19.00
C LYS A 11 -1.92 -32.58 17.77
N SER A 12 -3.22 -32.90 17.78
CA SER A 12 -4.13 -32.57 16.67
C SER A 12 -4.33 -31.07 16.54
N GLU A 13 -4.43 -30.35 17.65
CA GLU A 13 -4.60 -28.90 17.70
C GLU A 13 -3.35 -28.18 17.20
N VAL A 14 -2.16 -28.61 17.64
CA VAL A 14 -0.89 -28.10 17.12
C VAL A 14 -0.75 -28.33 15.62
N TYR A 15 -1.11 -29.53 15.13
CA TYR A 15 -1.07 -29.82 13.69
C TYR A 15 -2.08 -28.98 12.89
N ALA A 16 -3.30 -28.81 13.41
CA ALA A 16 -4.31 -27.97 12.77
C ALA A 16 -3.86 -26.50 12.71
N SER A 17 -3.32 -25.97 13.82
CA SER A 17 -2.75 -24.61 13.87
C SER A 17 -1.60 -24.42 12.87
N TYR A 18 -0.73 -25.42 12.73
CA TYR A 18 0.35 -25.37 11.76
C TYR A 18 -0.15 -25.39 10.31
N GLN A 19 -1.15 -26.22 9.98
CA GLN A 19 -1.77 -26.23 8.65
C GLN A 19 -2.50 -24.93 8.34
N ALA A 20 -3.17 -24.35 9.34
CA ALA A 20 -3.81 -23.05 9.27
C ALA A 20 -2.81 -21.93 8.92
N GLU A 21 -1.67 -21.88 9.61
CA GLU A 21 -0.60 -20.91 9.33
C GLU A 21 -0.04 -21.06 7.90
N LEU A 22 0.22 -22.29 7.45
CA LEU A 22 0.68 -22.55 6.08
C LEU A 22 -0.36 -22.17 5.01
N ALA A 23 -1.65 -22.38 5.30
CA ALA A 23 -2.72 -22.00 4.39
C ALA A 23 -2.80 -20.48 4.25
N PHE A 24 -2.70 -19.76 5.37
CA PHE A 24 -2.65 -18.30 5.38
C PHE A 24 -1.41 -17.75 4.65
N GLU A 25 -0.23 -18.34 4.84
CA GLU A 25 0.97 -17.95 4.07
C GLU A 25 0.78 -18.13 2.57
N LYS A 26 0.11 -19.19 2.14
CA LYS A 26 -0.23 -19.40 0.71
C LYS A 26 -1.22 -18.37 0.20
N GLU A 27 -2.24 -18.05 0.99
CA GLU A 27 -3.20 -16.98 0.67
C GLU A 27 -2.47 -15.65 0.44
N LEU A 28 -1.57 -15.27 1.36
CA LEU A 28 -0.74 -14.06 1.22
C LEU A 28 0.22 -14.06 0.01
N ASN A 29 0.53 -15.22 -0.57
CA ASN A 29 1.30 -15.34 -1.81
C ASN A 29 0.42 -15.25 -3.07
N ILE A 30 -0.87 -15.60 -2.94
CA ILE A 30 -1.86 -15.47 -4.01
C ILE A 30 -2.34 -14.03 -4.12
N LEU A 31 -2.53 -13.35 -2.99
CA LEU A 31 -2.70 -11.90 -2.95
C LEU A 31 -1.47 -11.24 -3.58
N ARG A 32 -1.70 -10.52 -4.68
CA ARG A 32 -0.64 -9.80 -5.40
C ARG A 32 -0.77 -8.32 -5.13
N ASN A 33 0.35 -7.70 -4.78
CA ASN A 33 0.40 -6.26 -4.59
C ASN A 33 1.74 -5.74 -5.07
N ASP A 34 1.73 -5.19 -6.28
CA ASP A 34 2.90 -4.63 -6.95
C ASP A 34 3.26 -3.25 -6.38
N PHE A 35 2.50 -2.74 -5.40
CA PHE A 35 2.65 -1.39 -4.84
C PHE A 35 3.08 -1.37 -3.37
N TYR A 36 3.52 -2.49 -2.80
CA TYR A 36 4.01 -2.51 -1.41
C TYR A 36 5.12 -1.49 -1.19
N TYR A 37 4.85 -0.44 -0.40
CA TYR A 37 5.75 0.69 -0.17
C TYR A 37 6.24 1.34 -1.47
N GLN A 38 5.46 1.26 -2.54
CA GLN A 38 5.72 2.00 -3.76
C GLN A 38 4.71 3.13 -3.93
N MET A 39 5.18 4.27 -4.39
CA MET A 39 4.33 5.30 -4.96
C MET A 39 4.14 5.03 -6.46
N ILE A 40 3.00 5.47 -6.99
CA ILE A 40 2.82 5.63 -8.43
C ILE A 40 3.35 7.02 -8.77
N ALA A 41 4.41 7.07 -9.57
CA ALA A 41 5.02 8.32 -10.03
C ALA A 41 4.95 8.35 -11.56
N SER A 42 3.77 8.68 -12.08
CA SER A 42 3.51 8.87 -13.51
C SER A 42 3.25 10.35 -13.79
N GLU A 43 2.04 10.76 -14.19
CA GLU A 43 1.68 12.19 -14.34
C GLU A 43 1.47 12.87 -12.98
N SER A 44 1.02 12.10 -11.99
CA SER A 44 0.94 12.53 -10.59
C SER A 44 1.65 11.56 -9.66
N THR A 45 2.02 12.02 -8.47
CA THR A 45 2.53 11.15 -7.40
C THR A 45 1.36 10.69 -6.54
N SER A 46 1.02 9.40 -6.59
CA SER A 46 -0.04 8.81 -5.78
C SER A 46 0.51 7.76 -4.82
N LEU A 47 0.05 7.84 -3.58
CA LEU A 47 0.30 6.86 -2.52
C LEU A 47 -0.80 5.81 -2.59
N VAL A 48 -0.43 4.54 -2.57
CA VAL A 48 -1.37 3.42 -2.67
C VAL A 48 -1.17 2.51 -1.48
N ASP A 49 -2.10 2.54 -0.55
CA ASP A 49 -2.04 1.81 0.70
C ASP A 49 -3.17 0.79 0.82
N PHE A 50 -2.86 -0.34 1.43
CA PHE A 50 -3.79 -1.46 1.57
C PHE A 50 -3.94 -1.83 3.04
N MET A 51 -5.16 -2.17 3.44
CA MET A 51 -5.42 -2.88 4.69
C MET A 51 -6.18 -4.15 4.35
N TYR A 52 -5.62 -5.26 4.83
CA TYR A 52 -6.18 -6.59 4.69
C TYR A 52 -6.03 -7.29 6.03
N ARG A 53 -7.15 -7.64 6.66
CA ARG A 53 -7.19 -8.28 7.96
C ARG A 53 -8.33 -9.32 7.99
N PRO A 54 -8.01 -10.60 7.83
CA PRO A 54 -8.99 -11.67 8.01
C PRO A 54 -9.55 -11.70 9.44
N LEU A 55 -10.80 -12.11 9.59
CA LEU A 55 -11.49 -12.39 10.84
C LEU A 55 -11.03 -13.74 11.41
N ASP A 56 -10.99 -14.77 10.55
CA ASP A 56 -10.54 -16.12 10.85
C ASP A 56 -9.13 -16.39 10.28
N THR A 57 -8.68 -17.64 10.26
CA THR A 57 -7.39 -18.00 9.63
C THR A 57 -7.35 -17.71 8.13
N LEU A 58 -8.45 -17.97 7.43
CA LEU A 58 -8.59 -17.75 6.00
C LEU A 58 -9.70 -16.72 5.76
N SER A 59 -9.47 -15.82 4.82
CA SER A 59 -10.40 -14.74 4.51
C SER A 59 -11.32 -15.12 3.36
N GLY A 60 -12.62 -14.82 3.48
CA GLY A 60 -13.54 -14.73 2.36
C GLY A 60 -13.23 -13.56 1.43
N ASP A 61 -12.52 -12.54 1.94
CA ASP A 61 -11.96 -11.46 1.14
C ASP A 61 -10.69 -11.88 0.38
N ALA A 62 -10.49 -11.30 -0.79
CA ALA A 62 -9.21 -11.33 -1.50
C ALA A 62 -9.01 -10.06 -2.32
N TYR A 63 -7.76 -9.75 -2.65
CA TYR A 63 -7.44 -8.62 -3.49
C TYR A 63 -6.25 -8.88 -4.40
N SER A 64 -6.17 -8.07 -5.46
CA SER A 64 -5.01 -7.97 -6.31
C SER A 64 -4.76 -6.51 -6.69
N ALA A 65 -3.51 -6.09 -6.69
CA ALA A 65 -3.09 -4.77 -7.13
C ALA A 65 -1.90 -4.94 -8.07
N ARG A 66 -2.13 -4.63 -9.34
CA ARG A 66 -1.21 -4.93 -10.45
C ARG A 66 -0.79 -3.68 -11.17
N ARG A 67 0.51 -3.53 -11.41
CA ARG A 67 1.01 -2.52 -12.35
C ARG A 67 0.93 -3.10 -13.76
N ILE A 68 0.10 -2.51 -14.62
CA ILE A 68 -0.09 -2.98 -16.00
C ILE A 68 1.01 -2.42 -16.89
N ASN A 69 1.23 -1.11 -16.82
CA ASN A 69 2.32 -0.41 -17.48
C ASN A 69 2.60 0.92 -16.74
N GLU A 70 3.33 1.84 -17.38
CA GLU A 70 3.67 3.16 -16.81
C GLU A 70 2.44 3.99 -16.41
N TYR A 71 1.36 3.93 -17.19
CA TYR A 71 0.18 4.78 -17.00
C TYR A 71 -1.06 4.03 -16.49
N ARG A 72 -1.02 2.69 -16.45
CA ARG A 72 -2.17 1.87 -16.08
C ARG A 72 -1.89 1.01 -14.86
N THR A 73 -2.82 1.05 -13.92
CA THR A 73 -2.85 0.18 -12.76
C THR A 73 -4.20 -0.50 -12.66
N PHE A 74 -4.20 -1.73 -12.17
CA PHE A 74 -5.38 -2.54 -11.99
C PHE A 74 -5.52 -2.95 -10.53
N TYR A 75 -6.73 -2.88 -10.00
CA TYR A 75 -7.07 -3.36 -8.68
C TYR A 75 -8.29 -4.28 -8.77
N LEU A 76 -8.24 -5.35 -7.98
CA LEU A 76 -9.32 -6.29 -7.77
C LEU A 76 -9.60 -6.35 -6.27
N LEU A 77 -10.87 -6.21 -5.89
CA LEU A 77 -11.38 -6.63 -4.59
C LEU A 77 -12.40 -7.73 -4.82
N VAL A 78 -12.38 -8.76 -3.98
CA VAL A 78 -13.25 -9.93 -4.05
C VAL A 78 -13.72 -10.22 -2.64
N ASP A 79 -14.99 -10.51 -2.48
CA ASP A 79 -15.60 -10.96 -1.24
C ASP A 79 -16.55 -12.11 -1.58
N GLY A 80 -16.23 -13.27 -0.99
CA GLY A 80 -16.99 -14.50 -1.12
C GLY A 80 -18.12 -14.58 -0.10
N MET A 81 -19.35 -14.82 -0.56
CA MET A 81 -20.49 -14.98 0.33
C MET A 81 -20.27 -16.12 1.34
N GLY A 82 -20.37 -15.79 2.63
CA GLY A 82 -20.24 -16.73 3.75
C GLY A 82 -19.04 -16.38 4.62
N LYS A 83 -18.64 -17.31 5.50
CA LYS A 83 -17.44 -17.15 6.36
C LYS A 83 -16.60 -18.41 6.36
N GLY A 84 -15.31 -18.25 6.62
CA GLY A 84 -14.35 -19.35 6.73
C GLY A 84 -14.00 -20.01 5.40
N VAL A 85 -13.75 -21.33 5.44
CA VAL A 85 -13.04 -22.06 4.38
C VAL A 85 -13.77 -22.07 3.02
N SER A 86 -15.10 -22.05 3.00
CA SER A 86 -15.85 -22.10 1.73
C SER A 86 -15.69 -20.80 0.94
N ALA A 87 -15.95 -19.67 1.58
CA ALA A 87 -15.83 -18.34 0.98
C ALA A 87 -14.39 -18.07 0.52
N SER A 88 -13.41 -18.43 1.36
CA SER A 88 -12.00 -18.23 1.05
C SER A 88 -11.55 -19.02 -0.18
N PHE A 89 -12.07 -20.23 -0.38
CA PHE A 89 -11.69 -21.06 -1.52
C PHE A 89 -12.08 -20.42 -2.85
N THR A 90 -13.30 -19.88 -2.94
CA THR A 90 -13.80 -19.19 -4.14
C THR A 90 -12.99 -17.93 -4.40
N ALA A 91 -12.79 -17.08 -3.38
CA ALA A 91 -12.04 -15.83 -3.51
C ALA A 91 -10.57 -16.04 -3.93
N VAL A 92 -9.91 -17.04 -3.35
CA VAL A 92 -8.52 -17.40 -3.63
C VAL A 92 -8.35 -17.97 -5.04
N ILE A 93 -9.21 -18.91 -5.47
CA ILE A 93 -9.16 -19.49 -6.81
C ILE A 93 -9.39 -18.42 -7.87
N PHE A 94 -10.40 -17.58 -7.64
CA PHE A 94 -10.74 -16.49 -8.55
C PHE A 94 -9.59 -15.49 -8.70
N THR A 95 -9.03 -15.03 -7.58
CA THR A 95 -7.91 -14.08 -7.57
C THR A 95 -6.66 -14.67 -8.22
N SER A 96 -6.36 -15.94 -7.97
CA SER A 96 -5.25 -16.66 -8.61
C SER A 96 -5.39 -16.71 -10.13
N PHE A 97 -6.60 -17.01 -10.64
CA PHE A 97 -6.87 -17.01 -12.08
C PHE A 97 -6.74 -15.61 -12.68
N VAL A 98 -7.33 -14.58 -12.06
CA VAL A 98 -7.21 -13.18 -12.52
C VAL A 98 -5.75 -12.76 -12.58
N ASN A 99 -4.95 -13.10 -11.56
CA ASN A 99 -3.52 -12.80 -11.54
C ASN A 99 -2.79 -13.47 -12.71
N HIS A 100 -3.03 -14.75 -12.95
CA HIS A 100 -2.43 -15.47 -14.06
C HIS A 100 -2.81 -14.86 -15.42
N LEU A 101 -4.07 -14.47 -15.57
CA LEU A 101 -4.58 -13.83 -16.78
C LEU A 101 -3.89 -12.49 -17.03
N ILE A 102 -3.74 -11.67 -15.98
CA ILE A 102 -3.04 -10.39 -16.07
C ILE A 102 -1.56 -10.58 -16.39
N ASP A 103 -0.88 -11.57 -15.78
CA ASP A 103 0.52 -11.88 -16.09
C ASP A 103 0.70 -12.12 -17.60
N LYS A 104 -0.18 -12.91 -18.19
CA LYS A 104 -0.18 -13.20 -19.64
C LYS A 104 -0.50 -11.99 -20.48
N MET A 105 -1.42 -11.15 -20.04
CA MET A 105 -1.74 -9.91 -20.75
C MET A 105 -0.59 -8.89 -20.70
N ILE A 106 0.13 -8.79 -19.58
CA ILE A 106 1.32 -7.93 -19.43
C ILE A 106 2.44 -8.44 -20.35
N GLU A 107 2.72 -9.75 -20.34
CA GLU A 107 3.74 -10.40 -21.19
C GLU A 107 3.51 -10.10 -22.70
N HIS A 108 2.25 -9.97 -23.11
CA HIS A 108 1.87 -9.72 -24.50
C HIS A 108 1.40 -8.27 -24.77
N GLU A 109 1.58 -7.34 -23.83
CA GLU A 109 1.15 -5.93 -23.93
C GLU A 109 -0.31 -5.76 -24.39
N SER A 110 -1.21 -6.65 -23.93
CA SER A 110 -2.57 -6.83 -24.46
C SER A 110 -3.67 -6.63 -23.41
N PHE A 111 -3.36 -5.93 -22.32
CA PHE A 111 -4.30 -5.73 -21.22
C PHE A 111 -5.62 -5.10 -21.66
N SER A 112 -6.72 -5.74 -21.27
CA SER A 112 -8.10 -5.28 -21.50
C SER A 112 -8.96 -5.65 -20.30
N LEU A 113 -9.57 -4.64 -19.67
CA LEU A 113 -10.45 -4.85 -18.52
C LEU A 113 -11.66 -5.73 -18.88
N ASP A 114 -12.27 -5.50 -20.05
CA ASP A 114 -13.38 -6.31 -20.57
C ASP A 114 -13.01 -7.80 -20.68
N LEU A 115 -11.81 -8.08 -21.20
CA LEU A 115 -11.32 -9.45 -21.34
C LEU A 115 -11.04 -10.08 -19.97
N VAL A 116 -10.45 -9.33 -19.03
CA VAL A 116 -10.26 -9.80 -17.65
C VAL A 116 -11.58 -10.18 -17.00
N ILE A 117 -12.60 -9.32 -17.10
CA ILE A 117 -13.93 -9.59 -16.52
C ILE A 117 -14.56 -10.81 -17.19
N ARG A 118 -14.62 -10.84 -18.52
CA ARG A 118 -15.28 -11.93 -19.26
C ARG A 118 -14.66 -13.30 -18.96
N GLU A 119 -13.34 -13.41 -19.06
CA GLU A 119 -12.66 -14.70 -18.86
C GLU A 119 -12.74 -15.14 -17.39
N SER A 120 -12.59 -14.22 -16.44
CA SER A 120 -12.70 -14.57 -15.01
C SER A 120 -14.11 -14.95 -14.59
N MET A 121 -15.14 -14.29 -15.13
CA MET A 121 -16.53 -14.70 -14.96
C MET A 121 -16.77 -16.10 -15.53
N SER A 122 -16.37 -16.34 -16.79
CA SER A 122 -16.54 -17.66 -17.42
C SER A 122 -15.80 -18.78 -16.68
N PHE A 123 -14.68 -18.46 -16.03
CA PHE A 123 -13.90 -19.41 -15.25
C PHE A 123 -14.57 -19.79 -13.93
N ILE A 124 -15.12 -18.83 -13.20
CA ILE A 124 -15.65 -19.06 -11.85
C ILE A 124 -17.08 -19.57 -11.82
N GLN A 125 -17.91 -19.19 -12.80
CA GLN A 125 -19.30 -19.64 -12.90
C GLN A 125 -19.53 -21.15 -12.76
N PRO A 126 -18.78 -22.05 -13.43
CA PRO A 126 -18.97 -23.49 -13.26
C PRO A 126 -18.54 -24.00 -11.87
N ILE A 127 -17.76 -23.23 -11.12
CA ILE A 127 -17.27 -23.59 -9.77
C ILE A 127 -18.27 -23.18 -8.70
N LEU A 128 -18.97 -22.04 -8.89
CA LEU A 128 -19.96 -21.53 -7.95
C LEU A 128 -21.09 -22.53 -7.68
N LEU A 129 -21.51 -22.59 -6.41
CA LEU A 129 -22.75 -23.26 -6.03
C LEU A 129 -23.96 -22.46 -6.54
N ASP A 130 -25.13 -23.12 -6.62
CA ASP A 130 -26.32 -22.52 -7.25
C ASP A 130 -26.83 -21.26 -6.52
N ASP A 131 -26.65 -21.21 -5.20
CA ASP A 131 -27.02 -20.08 -4.33
C ASP A 131 -25.82 -19.19 -3.95
N GLU A 132 -24.62 -19.50 -4.44
CA GLU A 132 -23.41 -18.73 -4.12
C GLU A 132 -23.29 -17.49 -5.01
N VAL A 133 -22.97 -16.37 -4.38
CA VAL A 133 -22.68 -15.11 -5.06
C VAL A 133 -21.34 -14.54 -4.61
N LEU A 134 -20.73 -13.74 -5.49
CA LEU A 134 -19.48 -13.03 -5.22
C LEU A 134 -19.71 -11.53 -5.36
N ALA A 135 -19.23 -10.77 -4.38
CA ALA A 135 -19.05 -9.34 -4.52
C ALA A 135 -17.64 -9.08 -5.09
N ILE A 136 -17.52 -8.25 -6.12
CA ILE A 136 -16.27 -8.05 -6.85
C ILE A 136 -16.17 -6.62 -7.35
N ASP A 137 -15.00 -6.01 -7.20
CA ASP A 137 -14.64 -4.76 -7.88
C ASP A 137 -13.48 -4.98 -8.82
N TYR A 138 -13.70 -4.69 -10.09
CA TYR A 138 -12.64 -4.52 -11.09
C TYR A 138 -12.42 -3.03 -11.29
N ILE A 139 -11.18 -2.59 -11.11
CA ILE A 139 -10.81 -1.17 -11.08
C ILE A 139 -9.57 -1.00 -11.95
N CYS A 140 -9.64 -0.16 -12.98
CA CYS A 140 -8.50 0.18 -13.81
C CYS A 140 -8.32 1.69 -13.85
N PHE A 141 -7.17 2.17 -13.42
CA PHE A 141 -6.77 3.56 -13.59
C PHE A 141 -5.99 3.72 -14.88
N ASP A 142 -6.30 4.77 -15.63
CA ASP A 142 -5.49 5.29 -16.71
C ASP A 142 -5.08 6.72 -16.34
N ASP A 143 -3.86 6.86 -15.84
CA ASP A 143 -3.34 8.14 -15.34
C ASP A 143 -3.10 9.13 -16.48
N LYS A 144 -2.75 8.63 -17.66
CA LYS A 144 -2.53 9.46 -18.86
C LYS A 144 -3.81 10.19 -19.28
N TYR A 145 -4.94 9.49 -19.30
CA TYR A 145 -6.23 10.10 -19.66
C TYR A 145 -7.04 10.60 -18.46
N ARG A 146 -6.56 10.34 -17.23
CA ARG A 146 -7.27 10.61 -15.97
C ARG A 146 -8.66 9.99 -15.98
N ILE A 147 -8.73 8.70 -16.29
CA ILE A 147 -9.97 7.91 -16.35
C ILE A 147 -9.86 6.75 -15.36
N LEU A 148 -10.93 6.56 -14.58
CA LEU A 148 -11.20 5.35 -13.82
C LEU A 148 -12.21 4.51 -14.61
N GLU A 149 -11.80 3.34 -15.09
CA GLU A 149 -12.67 2.34 -15.70
C GLU A 149 -12.97 1.25 -14.68
N TYR A 150 -14.24 0.86 -14.51
CA TYR A 150 -14.62 -0.09 -13.47
C TYR A 150 -15.83 -0.95 -13.81
N ALA A 151 -15.90 -2.12 -13.19
CA ALA A 151 -17.09 -2.93 -13.07
C ALA A 151 -17.21 -3.39 -11.61
N LYS A 152 -18.27 -2.94 -10.93
CA LYS A 152 -18.57 -3.28 -9.53
C LYS A 152 -19.74 -4.24 -9.48
N PHE A 153 -19.62 -5.31 -8.71
CA PHE A 153 -20.61 -6.35 -8.47
C PHE A 153 -20.90 -6.36 -6.97
N ALA A 154 -22.05 -5.79 -6.58
CA ALA A 154 -22.56 -5.73 -5.19
C ALA A 154 -21.66 -5.23 -4.04
N MET A 155 -20.41 -4.84 -4.29
CA MET A 155 -19.54 -4.21 -3.28
C MET A 155 -20.07 -2.84 -2.82
N PRO A 156 -19.66 -2.37 -1.63
CA PRO A 156 -19.94 -1.02 -1.17
C PRO A 156 -19.53 0.08 -2.16
N PRO A 157 -20.13 1.30 -2.06
CA PRO A 157 -19.79 2.39 -2.96
C PRO A 157 -18.32 2.80 -2.86
N PHE A 158 -17.70 3.15 -3.98
CA PHE A 158 -16.42 3.85 -3.92
C PHE A 158 -16.63 5.25 -3.35
N LEU A 159 -15.70 5.73 -2.53
CA LEU A 159 -15.64 7.14 -2.13
C LEU A 159 -14.52 7.82 -2.88
N LEU A 160 -14.86 8.93 -3.53
CA LEU A 160 -13.94 9.77 -4.29
C LEU A 160 -13.99 11.19 -3.72
N GLN A 161 -12.85 11.73 -3.31
CA GLN A 161 -12.75 13.09 -2.81
C GLN A 161 -12.11 13.99 -3.87
N ASP A 162 -12.79 15.07 -4.24
CA ASP A 162 -12.25 16.07 -5.16
C ASP A 162 -11.37 17.12 -4.45
N LYS A 163 -10.69 17.95 -5.24
CA LYS A 163 -9.83 19.05 -4.72
C LYS A 163 -10.61 20.15 -3.97
N GLN A 164 -11.94 20.13 -4.01
CA GLN A 164 -12.82 21.05 -3.27
C GLN A 164 -13.40 20.38 -2.02
N ASP A 165 -12.88 19.20 -1.68
CA ASP A 165 -13.27 18.41 -0.54
C ASP A 165 -14.74 17.93 -0.56
N ASN A 166 -15.27 17.67 -1.77
CA ASN A 166 -16.55 17.01 -1.95
C ASN A 166 -16.38 15.51 -2.15
N ILE A 167 -17.25 14.73 -1.50
CA ILE A 167 -17.29 13.27 -1.66
C ILE A 167 -18.29 12.88 -2.74
N THR A 168 -17.83 12.13 -3.74
CA THR A 168 -18.66 11.45 -4.74
C THR A 168 -18.71 9.95 -4.45
N ARG A 169 -19.92 9.38 -4.40
CA ARG A 169 -20.16 7.95 -4.22
C ARG A 169 -20.40 7.26 -5.56
N ILE A 170 -19.55 6.30 -5.94
CA ILE A 170 -19.82 5.42 -7.09
C ILE A 170 -20.45 4.13 -6.59
N LYS A 171 -21.76 3.97 -6.84
CA LYS A 171 -22.51 2.76 -6.49
C LYS A 171 -22.18 1.62 -7.46
N SER A 172 -22.47 0.40 -7.00
CA SER A 172 -22.38 -0.79 -7.83
C SER A 172 -23.22 -0.69 -9.10
N ASN A 173 -22.64 -1.06 -10.24
CA ASN A 173 -23.28 -1.01 -11.55
C ASN A 173 -23.66 -2.40 -12.09
N ASN A 174 -23.37 -3.46 -11.34
CA ASN A 174 -23.78 -4.83 -11.61
C ASN A 174 -24.40 -5.47 -10.35
N ALA A 175 -25.27 -6.45 -10.58
CA ALA A 175 -25.71 -7.37 -9.53
C ALA A 175 -24.52 -8.19 -8.99
N PRO A 176 -24.62 -8.83 -7.81
CA PRO A 176 -23.61 -9.77 -7.34
C PRO A 176 -23.32 -10.83 -8.43
N LEU A 177 -22.05 -11.20 -8.60
CA LEU A 177 -21.68 -12.22 -9.57
C LEU A 177 -22.26 -13.56 -9.14
N SER A 178 -23.10 -14.14 -9.98
CA SER A 178 -23.68 -15.46 -9.78
C SER A 178 -23.35 -16.40 -10.93
N LYS A 179 -23.57 -17.69 -10.69
CA LYS A 179 -23.44 -18.76 -11.69
C LYS A 179 -24.19 -18.51 -13.00
N TRP A 180 -25.32 -17.81 -12.93
CA TRP A 180 -26.24 -17.64 -14.06
C TRP A 180 -26.11 -16.28 -14.75
N GLN A 181 -25.18 -15.44 -14.32
CA GLN A 181 -25.04 -14.09 -14.86
C GLN A 181 -24.47 -14.10 -16.28
N SER A 182 -25.22 -13.56 -17.25
CA SER A 182 -24.83 -13.59 -18.66
C SER A 182 -24.25 -12.28 -19.18
N SER A 183 -24.37 -11.20 -18.42
CA SER A 183 -23.93 -9.87 -18.83
C SER A 183 -23.40 -9.06 -17.67
N TYR A 184 -22.57 -8.08 -18.01
CA TYR A 184 -22.00 -7.11 -17.09
C TYR A 184 -21.87 -5.77 -17.80
N LYS A 185 -21.68 -4.72 -17.00
CA LYS A 185 -21.49 -3.34 -17.42
C LYS A 185 -20.15 -2.84 -16.90
N VAL A 186 -19.41 -2.20 -17.80
CA VAL A 186 -18.21 -1.43 -17.50
C VAL A 186 -18.56 0.04 -17.65
N ASP A 187 -18.28 0.84 -16.62
CA ASP A 187 -18.44 2.29 -16.66
C ASP A 187 -17.09 2.99 -16.56
N ARG A 188 -17.08 4.28 -16.94
CA ARG A 188 -15.91 5.14 -16.88
C ARG A 188 -16.24 6.41 -16.13
N TYR A 189 -15.29 6.87 -15.31
CA TYR A 189 -15.40 8.10 -14.55
C TYR A 189 -14.16 8.98 -14.76
N ASN A 190 -14.36 10.29 -14.91
CA ASN A 190 -13.25 11.23 -15.06
C ASN A 190 -12.70 11.59 -13.68
N ILE A 191 -11.40 11.34 -13.46
CA ILE A 191 -10.72 11.53 -12.17
C ILE A 191 -9.71 12.68 -12.20
N LYS A 192 -9.85 13.62 -13.14
CA LYS A 192 -8.95 14.78 -13.26
C LYS A 192 -8.95 15.65 -12.00
N ASN A 193 -10.10 15.80 -11.36
CA ASN A 193 -10.27 16.63 -10.17
C ASN A 193 -10.31 15.81 -8.86
N ILE A 194 -10.10 14.49 -8.92
CA ILE A 194 -10.13 13.61 -7.74
C ILE A 194 -8.72 13.44 -7.20
N GLU A 195 -8.56 13.52 -5.88
CA GLU A 195 -7.28 13.38 -5.17
C GLU A 195 -7.25 12.13 -4.30
N LYS A 196 -8.32 11.84 -3.55
CA LYS A 196 -8.41 10.63 -2.71
C LYS A 196 -9.44 9.63 -3.21
N PHE A 197 -9.14 8.36 -3.04
CA PHE A 197 -9.98 7.22 -3.39
C PHE A 197 -10.02 6.22 -2.24
N LEU A 198 -11.21 5.72 -1.94
CA LEU A 198 -11.41 4.60 -1.02
C LEU A 198 -12.23 3.51 -1.70
N PHE A 199 -11.67 2.31 -1.74
CA PHE A 199 -12.31 1.09 -2.19
C PHE A 199 -12.26 0.07 -1.07
N TYR A 200 -13.37 -0.57 -0.72
CA TYR A 200 -13.46 -1.37 0.50
C TYR A 200 -14.55 -2.44 0.44
N SER A 201 -14.39 -3.51 1.22
CA SER A 201 -15.39 -4.57 1.43
C SER A 201 -16.42 -4.16 2.48
N ASP A 202 -17.53 -4.91 2.55
CA ASP A 202 -18.61 -4.69 3.51
C ASP A 202 -18.13 -4.77 4.97
N GLY A 203 -17.11 -5.59 5.23
CA GLY A 203 -16.45 -5.71 6.51
C GLY A 203 -15.84 -4.43 7.05
N ILE A 204 -15.76 -3.33 6.28
CA ILE A 204 -15.51 -1.99 6.86
C ILE A 204 -16.79 -1.35 7.38
N VAL A 205 -17.86 -1.34 6.60
CA VAL A 205 -19.05 -0.52 6.86
C VAL A 205 -20.10 -1.19 7.75
N GLU A 206 -20.13 -2.52 7.81
CA GLU A 206 -21.17 -3.26 8.54
C GLU A 206 -20.88 -3.41 10.03
N ASN A 207 -19.65 -3.10 10.49
CA ASN A 207 -19.31 -3.23 11.91
C ASN A 207 -20.22 -2.38 12.80
N SER A 208 -20.67 -2.98 13.89
CA SER A 208 -21.27 -2.29 15.01
C SER A 208 -20.30 -1.25 15.61
N THR A 209 -20.79 -0.05 15.88
CA THR A 209 -20.02 0.98 16.59
C THR A 209 -20.51 1.17 18.02
N ASP A 210 -19.64 1.69 18.87
CA ASP A 210 -19.99 2.09 20.23
C ASP A 210 -20.82 3.41 20.26
N CYS A 211 -21.07 4.01 19.09
CA CYS A 211 -21.76 5.28 18.91
C CYS A 211 -23.24 5.05 18.57
N GLU A 212 -24.11 5.12 19.58
CA GLU A 212 -25.57 5.16 19.42
C GLU A 212 -26.19 3.97 18.64
N GLY A 213 -25.47 2.86 18.52
CA GLY A 213 -25.93 1.67 17.78
C GLY A 213 -25.99 1.85 16.26
N LEU A 214 -25.34 2.88 15.72
CA LEU A 214 -25.19 3.05 14.27
C LEU A 214 -24.08 2.14 13.73
N PRO A 215 -24.20 1.59 12.52
CA PRO A 215 -23.10 0.89 11.85
C PRO A 215 -22.02 1.88 11.42
N TYR A 216 -20.79 1.39 11.19
CA TYR A 216 -19.66 2.23 10.78
C TYR A 216 -19.92 2.98 9.45
N ALA A 217 -20.82 2.47 8.61
CA ALA A 217 -21.34 3.14 7.42
C ALA A 217 -21.79 4.60 7.65
N ALA A 218 -22.22 4.96 8.87
CA ALA A 218 -22.62 6.32 9.21
C ALA A 218 -21.44 7.31 9.36
N PHE A 219 -20.23 6.81 9.60
CA PHE A 219 -19.04 7.61 9.94
C PHE A 219 -17.95 7.57 8.88
N ILE A 220 -17.99 6.58 7.98
CA ILE A 220 -16.90 6.32 7.01
C ILE A 220 -16.55 7.52 6.14
N GLU A 221 -17.53 8.34 5.72
CA GLU A 221 -17.24 9.48 4.84
C GLU A 221 -16.49 10.59 5.54
N ASP A 222 -16.92 10.94 6.75
CA ASP A 222 -16.26 11.97 7.56
C ASP A 222 -14.86 11.49 7.96
N ASP A 223 -14.72 10.22 8.33
CA ASP A 223 -13.42 9.63 8.65
C ASP A 223 -12.51 9.54 7.42
N PHE A 224 -13.04 9.24 6.24
CA PHE A 224 -12.30 9.24 4.97
C PHE A 224 -11.83 10.66 4.61
N LYS A 225 -12.74 11.63 4.64
CA LYS A 225 -12.46 13.04 4.37
C LYS A 225 -11.36 13.58 5.29
N ALA A 226 -11.47 13.30 6.59
CA ALA A 226 -10.53 13.74 7.61
C ALA A 226 -9.22 12.92 7.68
N SER A 227 -9.00 11.97 6.78
CA SER A 227 -7.78 11.16 6.73
C SER A 227 -6.96 11.46 5.49
N PHE A 228 -5.66 11.65 5.67
CA PHE A 228 -4.71 11.83 4.57
C PHE A 228 -4.03 10.51 4.20
N THR A 229 -3.84 9.63 5.19
CA THR A 229 -3.26 8.31 5.00
C THR A 229 -4.19 7.20 5.47
N ARG A 230 -3.90 5.98 5.00
CA ARG A 230 -4.58 4.78 5.48
C ARG A 230 -4.40 4.56 6.99
N GLU A 231 -3.25 4.95 7.55
CA GLU A 231 -2.96 4.88 8.99
C GLU A 231 -3.96 5.70 9.79
N GLU A 232 -4.19 6.95 9.40
CA GLU A 232 -5.16 7.83 10.08
C GLU A 232 -6.58 7.30 9.93
N PHE A 233 -6.96 6.82 8.74
CA PHE A 233 -8.26 6.22 8.52
C PHE A 233 -8.47 5.00 9.44
N LYS A 234 -7.46 4.12 9.49
CA LYS A 234 -7.46 2.93 10.35
C LYS A 234 -7.60 3.30 11.83
N GLU A 235 -6.90 4.32 12.30
CA GLU A 235 -7.01 4.79 13.69
C GLU A 235 -8.42 5.29 14.01
N LYS A 236 -9.02 6.08 13.12
CA LYS A 236 -10.40 6.56 13.29
C LYS A 236 -11.43 5.43 13.26
N PHE A 237 -11.23 4.44 12.37
CA PHE A 237 -12.05 3.23 12.29
C PHE A 237 -12.02 2.43 13.60
N PHE A 238 -10.82 2.04 14.07
CA PHE A 238 -10.67 1.26 15.30
C PHE A 238 -10.99 2.05 16.58
N ALA A 239 -11.07 3.38 16.52
CA ALA A 239 -11.55 4.18 17.64
C ALA A 239 -13.08 4.11 17.83
N LYS A 240 -13.83 3.66 16.81
CA LYS A 240 -15.31 3.60 16.85
C LYS A 240 -15.88 2.19 16.98
N ILE A 241 -15.07 1.16 16.75
CA ILE A 241 -15.49 -0.25 16.82
C ILE A 241 -14.80 -0.95 17.98
N THR A 242 -15.50 -1.88 18.63
CA THR A 242 -14.89 -2.72 19.69
C THR A 242 -13.98 -3.79 19.09
N GLN A 243 -14.46 -4.53 18.09
CA GLN A 243 -13.72 -5.56 17.38
C GLN A 243 -14.29 -5.73 15.97
N PRO A 244 -13.47 -6.17 15.00
CA PRO A 244 -13.97 -6.53 13.67
C PRO A 244 -15.01 -7.65 13.75
N GLU A 245 -16.11 -7.48 13.01
CA GLU A 245 -17.19 -8.48 12.88
C GLU A 245 -17.10 -9.28 11.57
N ASP A 246 -16.28 -8.80 10.62
CA ASP A 246 -15.96 -9.46 9.36
C ASP A 246 -14.51 -9.25 8.92
N ASP A 247 -14.16 -9.86 7.79
CA ASP A 247 -12.91 -9.61 7.08
C ASP A 247 -12.78 -8.15 6.66
N LEU A 248 -11.62 -7.53 6.89
CA LEU A 248 -11.40 -6.13 6.56
C LEU A 248 -10.52 -6.01 5.33
N SER A 249 -11.06 -5.49 4.23
CA SER A 249 -10.29 -5.14 3.05
C SER A 249 -10.55 -3.72 2.60
N LEU A 250 -9.49 -2.95 2.38
CA LEU A 250 -9.56 -1.67 1.69
C LEU A 250 -8.29 -1.32 0.92
N ILE A 251 -8.48 -0.45 -0.06
CA ILE A 251 -7.46 0.25 -0.83
C ILE A 251 -7.70 1.74 -0.63
N PHE A 252 -6.68 2.43 -0.14
CA PHE A 252 -6.67 3.87 0.07
C PHE A 252 -5.65 4.47 -0.89
N ILE A 253 -6.09 5.34 -1.79
CA ILE A 253 -5.20 6.02 -2.74
C ILE A 253 -5.29 7.51 -2.48
N ASN A 254 -4.14 8.18 -2.32
CA ASN A 254 -4.06 9.63 -2.19
C ASN A 254 -3.05 10.20 -3.19
N SER A 255 -3.51 11.07 -4.07
CA SER A 255 -2.68 11.79 -5.03
C SER A 255 -2.16 13.07 -4.40
N LEU A 256 -0.84 13.16 -4.28
CA LEU A 256 -0.18 14.27 -3.63
C LEU A 256 -0.07 15.47 -4.58
N ASP A 257 -0.31 16.66 -4.04
CA ASP A 257 -0.12 17.91 -4.77
C ASP A 257 1.36 18.33 -4.78
N ILE A 258 2.19 17.62 -5.55
CA ILE A 258 3.64 17.87 -5.67
C ILE A 258 3.90 18.81 -6.85
N ARG A 259 3.89 20.12 -6.60
CA ARG A 259 4.13 21.17 -7.60
C ARG A 259 5.02 22.27 -7.02
N GLU A 260 5.39 23.25 -7.85
CA GLU A 260 6.24 24.37 -7.44
C GLU A 260 5.57 25.21 -6.33
N GLU A 261 4.24 25.34 -6.34
CA GLU A 261 3.51 26.12 -5.34
C GLU A 261 3.49 25.48 -3.95
N THR A 262 3.63 24.16 -3.87
CA THR A 262 3.70 23.41 -2.60
C THR A 262 5.13 23.16 -2.15
N LEU A 263 6.13 23.47 -2.97
CA LEU A 263 7.53 23.29 -2.64
C LEU A 263 7.96 24.31 -1.57
N LEU A 264 8.44 23.80 -0.43
CA LEU A 264 9.07 24.63 0.60
C LEU A 264 10.52 24.96 0.23
N ASP A 265 11.30 23.93 -0.09
CA ASP A 265 12.68 24.08 -0.54
C ASP A 265 13.16 22.81 -1.25
N ALA A 266 14.15 22.96 -2.13
CA ALA A 266 14.82 21.86 -2.79
C ALA A 266 16.31 22.14 -2.94
N LYS A 267 17.14 21.12 -2.66
CA LYS A 267 18.58 21.24 -2.72
C LYS A 267 19.23 19.94 -3.21
N SER A 268 20.34 20.09 -3.92
CA SER A 268 21.19 18.98 -4.31
C SER A 268 22.47 18.98 -3.49
N PHE A 269 22.92 17.79 -3.10
CA PHE A 269 24.10 17.57 -2.30
C PHE A 269 25.05 16.61 -3.01
N ALA A 270 26.34 16.78 -2.79
CA ALA A 270 27.33 15.79 -3.24
C ALA A 270 27.17 14.48 -2.46
N THR A 271 27.64 13.38 -3.03
CA THR A 271 27.66 12.07 -2.34
C THR A 271 28.88 11.99 -1.44
N THR A 272 28.85 12.69 -0.30
CA THR A 272 29.91 12.65 0.72
C THR A 272 29.33 12.71 2.14
N LEU A 273 30.08 12.22 3.13
CA LEU A 273 29.72 12.34 4.55
C LEU A 273 29.64 13.80 5.03
N GLU A 274 30.49 14.70 4.52
CA GLU A 274 30.41 16.14 4.83
C GLU A 274 29.09 16.76 4.31
N ALA A 275 28.64 16.31 3.14
CA ALA A 275 27.38 16.76 2.57
C ALA A 275 26.15 16.21 3.34
N LEU A 276 26.26 15.04 4.00
CA LEU A 276 25.22 14.53 4.91
C LEU A 276 25.02 15.47 6.10
N GLU A 277 26.09 15.94 6.74
CA GLU A 277 26.01 16.90 7.85
C GLU A 277 25.32 18.18 7.36
N SER A 278 25.79 18.72 6.24
CA SER A 278 25.21 19.92 5.61
C SER A 278 23.73 19.75 5.21
N ALA A 279 23.34 18.55 4.78
CA ALA A 279 21.97 18.23 4.41
C ALA A 279 21.06 18.12 5.64
N THR A 280 21.58 17.54 6.73
CA THR A 280 20.86 17.41 8.00
C THR A 280 20.62 18.78 8.61
N GLU A 281 21.65 19.63 8.69
CA GLU A 281 21.52 21.01 9.20
C GLU A 281 20.52 21.83 8.38
N TRP A 282 20.57 21.72 7.05
CA TRP A 282 19.60 22.39 6.17
C TRP A 282 18.17 21.90 6.42
N TYR A 283 17.98 20.60 6.56
CA TYR A 283 16.67 20.00 6.79
C TYR A 283 16.11 20.40 8.17
N GLU A 284 16.94 20.37 9.23
CA GLU A 284 16.54 20.81 10.56
C GLU A 284 16.17 22.30 10.58
N ALA A 285 16.95 23.17 9.94
CA ALA A 285 16.64 24.59 9.82
C ALA A 285 15.31 24.86 9.08
N LEU A 286 15.00 24.06 8.05
CA LEU A 286 13.71 24.12 7.35
C LEU A 286 12.56 23.79 8.30
N TRP A 287 12.70 22.73 9.10
CA TRP A 287 11.69 22.32 10.09
C TRP A 287 11.54 23.29 11.25
N GLU A 288 12.62 23.92 11.72
CA GLU A 288 12.55 25.00 12.71
C GLU A 288 11.73 26.20 12.20
N GLY A 289 11.84 26.50 10.91
CA GLY A 289 11.05 27.53 10.23
C GLY A 289 9.55 27.24 10.15
N LEU A 290 9.11 25.99 10.35
CA LEU A 290 7.70 25.62 10.38
C LEU A 290 7.02 25.92 11.72
N HIS A 291 7.78 26.24 12.77
CA HIS A 291 7.26 26.59 14.11
C HIS A 291 6.33 25.52 14.74
N VAL A 292 6.65 24.26 14.54
CA VAL A 292 5.87 23.09 15.00
C VAL A 292 6.37 22.56 16.36
N GLU A 293 5.59 21.67 17.00
CA GLU A 293 6.00 21.02 18.25
C GLU A 293 7.34 20.30 18.10
N THR A 294 8.22 20.43 19.10
CA THR A 294 9.61 19.95 19.05
C THR A 294 9.76 18.45 18.74
N LYS A 295 8.74 17.64 19.03
CA LYS A 295 8.78 16.19 18.78
C LYS A 295 8.76 15.84 17.28
N GLU A 296 8.04 16.57 16.46
CA GLU A 296 7.87 16.23 15.04
C GLU A 296 9.14 16.53 14.21
N PRO A 297 9.83 17.67 14.35
CA PRO A 297 11.14 17.91 13.74
C PRO A 297 12.16 16.82 14.08
N HIS A 298 12.23 16.39 15.35
CA HIS A 298 13.16 15.33 15.76
C HIS A 298 12.86 13.99 15.08
N LYS A 299 11.57 13.62 14.97
CA LYS A 299 11.18 12.40 14.23
C LYS A 299 11.52 12.53 12.75
N ALA A 300 11.19 13.67 12.13
CA ALA A 300 11.45 13.92 10.73
C ALA A 300 12.95 13.90 10.42
N ALA A 301 13.79 14.51 11.25
CA ALA A 301 15.26 14.49 11.12
C ALA A 301 15.81 13.07 11.23
N LEU A 302 15.34 12.27 12.21
CA LEU A 302 15.74 10.87 12.34
C LEU A 302 15.43 10.05 11.07
N VAL A 303 14.21 10.21 10.53
CA VAL A 303 13.80 9.54 9.28
C VAL A 303 14.67 10.02 8.11
N PHE A 304 14.90 11.33 8.02
CA PHE A 304 15.70 11.95 6.98
C PHE A 304 17.14 11.42 6.96
N THR A 305 17.85 11.44 8.10
CA THR A 305 19.24 10.97 8.17
C THR A 305 19.36 9.51 7.77
N GLU A 306 18.44 8.63 8.21
CA GLU A 306 18.46 7.21 7.85
C GLU A 306 18.22 6.99 6.35
N LEU A 307 17.22 7.67 5.77
CA LEU A 307 16.89 7.52 4.35
C LEU A 307 17.95 8.17 3.44
N TYR A 308 18.52 9.30 3.86
CA TYR A 308 19.62 9.95 3.16
C TYR A 308 20.87 9.07 3.18
N MET A 309 21.19 8.46 4.33
CA MET A 309 22.31 7.50 4.42
C MET A 309 22.10 6.30 3.50
N ASN A 310 20.88 5.80 3.33
CA ASN A 310 20.60 4.76 2.36
C ASN A 310 20.83 5.22 0.91
N ALA A 311 20.39 6.45 0.56
CA ALA A 311 20.64 7.05 -0.75
C ALA A 311 22.15 7.23 -1.01
N TYR A 312 22.91 7.62 0.01
CA TYR A 312 24.37 7.74 -0.03
C TYR A 312 25.06 6.38 -0.22
N GLU A 313 24.84 5.43 0.69
CA GLU A 313 25.56 4.14 0.72
C GLU A 313 25.08 3.16 -0.35
N HIS A 314 23.78 2.92 -0.39
CA HIS A 314 23.16 1.87 -1.21
C HIS A 314 22.81 2.38 -2.61
N GLY A 315 22.40 3.65 -2.72
CA GLY A 315 22.07 4.29 -4.00
C GLY A 315 23.31 4.69 -4.78
N ASN A 316 23.95 5.79 -4.41
CA ASN A 316 25.03 6.38 -5.19
C ASN A 316 26.34 5.60 -5.13
N LEU A 317 26.75 5.11 -3.95
CA LEU A 317 27.99 4.34 -3.80
C LEU A 317 27.83 2.84 -4.14
N GLY A 318 26.59 2.34 -4.24
CA GLY A 318 26.30 0.97 -4.67
C GLY A 318 26.78 -0.12 -3.71
N ILE A 319 26.92 0.20 -2.41
CA ILE A 319 27.40 -0.74 -1.40
C ILE A 319 26.23 -1.61 -0.96
N ASP A 320 26.19 -2.91 -1.27
CA ASP A 320 25.12 -3.77 -0.78
C ASP A 320 25.25 -4.10 0.72
N SER A 321 24.18 -4.65 1.33
CA SER A 321 24.19 -4.97 2.78
C SER A 321 25.25 -5.98 3.19
N LYS A 322 25.65 -6.92 2.31
CA LYS A 322 26.68 -7.93 2.60
C LYS A 322 28.07 -7.29 2.62
N THR A 323 28.31 -6.41 1.66
CA THR A 323 29.53 -5.63 1.51
C THR A 323 29.70 -4.67 2.68
N LYS A 324 28.63 -3.97 3.07
CA LYS A 324 28.60 -3.13 4.28
C LYS A 324 28.97 -3.93 5.53
N HIS A 325 28.36 -5.10 5.73
CA HIS A 325 28.66 -5.93 6.89
C HIS A 325 30.12 -6.37 6.93
N ARG A 326 30.67 -6.81 5.80
CA ARG A 326 32.08 -7.18 5.69
C ARG A 326 33.01 -6.02 5.99
N TYR A 327 32.75 -4.83 5.46
CA TYR A 327 33.56 -3.64 5.74
C TYR A 327 33.54 -3.24 7.22
N LEU A 328 32.41 -3.43 7.90
CA LEU A 328 32.30 -3.20 9.35
C LEU A 328 33.04 -4.27 10.16
N GLU A 329 32.98 -5.55 9.75
CA GLU A 329 33.72 -6.64 10.41
C GLU A 329 35.24 -6.51 10.24
N GLU A 330 35.68 -6.01 9.09
CA GLU A 330 37.09 -5.79 8.75
C GLU A 330 37.63 -4.44 9.28
N ASP A 331 36.79 -3.59 9.91
CA ASP A 331 37.12 -2.25 10.41
C ASP A 331 37.69 -1.29 9.34
N ILE A 332 37.30 -1.50 8.07
CA ILE A 332 37.72 -0.68 6.91
C ILE A 332 36.59 0.17 6.34
N TYR A 333 35.47 0.28 7.06
CA TYR A 333 34.25 0.91 6.58
C TYR A 333 34.46 2.36 6.09
N PHE A 334 35.00 3.22 6.96
CA PHE A 334 35.22 4.63 6.64
C PHE A 334 36.30 4.83 5.57
N GLU A 335 37.33 3.98 5.55
CA GLU A 335 38.36 3.99 4.51
C GLU A 335 37.73 3.73 3.13
N LYS A 336 36.90 2.69 3.02
CA LYS A 336 36.21 2.35 1.77
C LYS A 336 35.18 3.37 1.33
N LEU A 337 34.45 3.98 2.27
CA LEU A 337 33.59 5.12 1.93
C LEU A 337 34.42 6.26 1.32
N SER A 338 35.52 6.65 1.96
CA SER A 338 36.37 7.75 1.46
C SER A 338 36.97 7.46 0.08
N GLU A 339 37.38 6.23 -0.20
CA GLU A 339 37.84 5.81 -1.53
C GLU A 339 36.74 5.95 -2.59
N LEU A 340 35.51 5.51 -2.27
CA LEU A 340 34.38 5.54 -3.20
C LEU A 340 33.90 6.98 -3.46
N GLU A 341 33.84 7.81 -2.41
CA GLU A 341 33.51 9.24 -2.49
C GLU A 341 34.41 9.97 -3.51
N GLN A 342 35.72 9.71 -3.51
CA GLN A 342 36.69 10.39 -4.40
C GLN A 342 36.40 10.19 -5.89
N THR A 343 35.75 9.09 -6.25
CA THR A 343 35.43 8.75 -7.65
C THR A 343 33.96 8.99 -7.98
N CYS A 344 33.12 9.27 -6.97
CA CYS A 344 31.69 9.45 -7.13
C CYS A 344 31.37 10.89 -7.58
N THR A 345 30.77 11.02 -8.76
CA THR A 345 30.27 12.30 -9.29
C THR A 345 28.76 12.48 -9.10
N LYS A 346 28.10 11.45 -8.54
CA LYS A 346 26.66 11.41 -8.33
C LYS A 346 26.23 12.38 -7.22
N LYS A 347 24.98 12.81 -7.26
CA LYS A 347 24.34 13.70 -6.30
C LYS A 347 23.11 13.06 -5.66
N ILE A 348 22.73 13.62 -4.53
CA ILE A 348 21.46 13.34 -3.85
C ILE A 348 20.63 14.61 -3.90
N TYR A 349 19.39 14.49 -4.35
CA TYR A 349 18.45 15.60 -4.47
C TYR A 349 17.37 15.44 -3.41
N VAL A 350 17.16 16.49 -2.62
CA VAL A 350 16.11 16.54 -1.61
C VAL A 350 15.13 17.65 -1.97
N SER A 351 13.85 17.33 -1.91
CA SER A 351 12.76 18.31 -2.07
C SER A 351 11.73 18.11 -0.97
N VAL A 352 11.27 19.20 -0.37
CA VAL A 352 10.33 19.19 0.75
C VAL A 352 9.10 19.99 0.35
N TYR A 353 7.93 19.38 0.47
CA TYR A 353 6.65 19.97 0.08
C TYR A 353 5.75 20.10 1.29
N ARG A 354 4.96 21.17 1.32
CA ARG A 354 3.90 21.42 2.28
C ARG A 354 2.56 21.16 1.62
N LEU A 355 1.84 20.18 2.14
CA LEU A 355 0.55 19.74 1.65
C LEU A 355 -0.52 20.15 2.67
N GLU A 356 -1.44 21.00 2.26
CA GLU A 356 -2.50 21.53 3.11
C GLU A 356 -3.79 20.75 2.92
N GLU A 357 -4.36 20.23 4.01
CA GLU A 357 -5.71 19.66 4.06
C GLU A 357 -6.59 20.52 4.99
N GLU A 358 -7.92 20.38 4.93
CA GLU A 358 -8.85 21.20 5.73
C GLU A 358 -8.53 21.23 7.25
N SER A 359 -8.01 20.13 7.79
CA SER A 359 -7.83 19.95 9.24
C SER A 359 -6.38 19.74 9.68
N SER A 360 -5.43 19.61 8.76
CA SER A 360 -4.05 19.21 9.07
C SER A 360 -3.11 19.60 7.94
N THR A 361 -1.86 19.87 8.28
CA THR A 361 -0.80 20.10 7.31
C THR A 361 0.14 18.91 7.32
N TYR A 362 0.62 18.52 6.14
CA TYR A 362 1.54 17.41 5.95
C TYR A 362 2.81 17.90 5.27
N ILE A 363 3.94 17.37 5.71
CA ILE A 363 5.24 17.59 5.08
C ILE A 363 5.61 16.32 4.32
N ALA A 364 5.78 16.45 3.01
CA ALA A 364 6.26 15.39 2.15
C ALA A 364 7.72 15.65 1.79
N THR A 365 8.61 14.77 2.22
CA THR A 365 10.04 14.87 1.90
C THR A 365 10.39 13.80 0.89
N LYS A 366 10.94 14.21 -0.25
CA LYS A 366 11.39 13.35 -1.34
C LYS A 366 12.91 13.40 -1.44
N ILE A 367 13.55 12.24 -1.34
CA ILE A 367 14.99 12.04 -1.52
C ILE A 367 15.18 11.21 -2.78
N PHE A 368 15.97 11.70 -3.72
CA PHE A 368 16.31 11.05 -4.97
C PHE A 368 17.82 10.92 -5.10
N ASP A 369 18.30 9.73 -5.43
CA ASP A 369 19.69 9.43 -5.72
C ASP A 369 19.88 9.06 -7.20
N GLU A 370 21.09 9.23 -7.71
CA GLU A 370 21.48 8.87 -9.08
C GLU A 370 22.04 7.44 -9.14
N GLY A 371 21.72 6.62 -8.14
CA GLY A 371 21.98 5.19 -8.11
C GLY A 371 21.13 4.43 -9.13
N GLU A 372 21.51 3.17 -9.33
CA GLU A 372 20.73 2.23 -10.15
C GLU A 372 19.40 1.84 -9.49
N GLY A 373 19.22 2.18 -8.21
CA GLY A 373 18.09 1.77 -7.40
C GLY A 373 18.18 0.31 -6.94
N PHE A 374 17.06 -0.24 -6.49
CA PHE A 374 16.98 -1.63 -6.00
C PHE A 374 15.61 -2.25 -6.33
N ASP A 375 15.56 -3.58 -6.33
CA ASP A 375 14.29 -4.29 -6.50
C ASP A 375 13.37 -4.05 -5.29
N THR A 376 12.40 -3.14 -5.45
CA THR A 376 11.47 -2.75 -4.40
C THR A 376 10.51 -3.87 -3.98
N HIS A 377 10.38 -4.96 -4.76
CA HIS A 377 9.56 -6.12 -4.37
C HIS A 377 10.08 -6.79 -3.09
N ILE A 378 11.38 -6.65 -2.78
CA ILE A 378 11.97 -7.17 -1.55
C ILE A 378 11.37 -6.53 -0.29
N LEU A 379 10.82 -5.30 -0.39
CA LEU A 379 10.21 -4.60 0.75
C LEU A 379 9.04 -5.40 1.33
N SER A 380 8.23 -6.04 0.47
CA SER A 380 7.13 -6.90 0.91
C SER A 380 7.62 -8.03 1.83
N GLN A 381 8.75 -8.65 1.52
CA GLN A 381 9.34 -9.73 2.32
C GLN A 381 9.97 -9.20 3.61
N ILE A 382 10.65 -8.05 3.53
CA ILE A 382 11.32 -7.40 4.67
C ILE A 382 10.29 -7.04 5.75
N PHE A 383 9.18 -6.43 5.37
CA PHE A 383 8.19 -5.96 6.33
C PHE A 383 7.24 -7.06 6.82
N ARG A 384 7.07 -8.17 6.07
CA ARG A 384 6.37 -9.36 6.56
C ARG A 384 7.19 -10.09 7.64
N ASN A 385 8.53 -10.10 7.54
CA ASN A 385 9.44 -10.85 8.43
C ASN A 385 10.24 -9.98 9.41
N SER A 386 9.54 -9.14 10.19
CA SER A 386 10.15 -8.17 11.13
C SER A 386 11.12 -8.73 12.18
N ARG A 387 11.11 -10.05 12.45
CA ARG A 387 11.95 -10.69 13.48
C ARG A 387 13.35 -11.11 13.02
N LYS A 388 13.67 -11.10 11.71
CA LYS A 388 14.88 -11.75 11.17
C LYS A 388 15.89 -10.83 10.47
N PHE A 389 15.71 -9.52 10.41
CA PHE A 389 16.49 -8.69 9.46
C PHE A 389 17.32 -7.54 10.05
N ASN A 390 18.42 -7.23 9.35
CA ASN A 390 19.43 -6.20 9.64
C ASN A 390 19.02 -4.77 9.21
N GLY A 391 17.87 -4.60 8.56
CA GLY A 391 17.32 -3.32 8.06
C GLY A 391 16.62 -2.48 9.13
N ARG A 392 17.30 -2.22 10.24
CA ARG A 392 16.73 -1.44 11.36
C ARG A 392 16.34 -0.01 10.94
N GLY A 393 17.11 0.61 10.04
CA GLY A 393 16.89 2.00 9.60
C GLY A 393 15.54 2.24 8.94
N VAL A 394 15.17 1.41 7.96
CA VAL A 394 13.86 1.51 7.27
C VAL A 394 12.70 1.23 8.24
N PHE A 395 12.87 0.30 9.17
CA PHE A 395 11.86 0.01 10.20
C PHE A 395 11.69 1.15 11.21
N VAL A 396 12.78 1.77 11.65
CA VAL A 396 12.77 2.96 12.51
C VAL A 396 12.13 4.12 11.78
N SER A 397 12.48 4.32 10.50
CA SER A 397 11.91 5.36 9.66
C SER A 397 10.39 5.22 9.57
N ARG A 398 9.89 3.99 9.35
CA ARG A 398 8.44 3.73 9.28
C ARG A 398 7.71 4.05 10.58
N LYS A 399 8.34 3.80 11.74
CA LYS A 399 7.72 4.12 13.05
C LYS A 399 7.65 5.60 13.36
N ASN A 400 8.50 6.41 12.73
CA ASN A 400 8.64 7.85 12.98
C ASN A 400 8.10 8.71 11.82
N SER A 401 7.44 8.11 10.85
CA SER A 401 6.76 8.77 9.73
C SER A 401 5.34 8.22 9.60
N MET A 402 4.51 8.91 8.82
CA MET A 402 3.16 8.44 8.48
C MET A 402 3.14 7.43 7.34
N GLY A 403 4.22 7.35 6.57
CA GLY A 403 4.34 6.48 5.41
C GLY A 403 5.68 6.68 4.72
N ILE A 404 6.16 5.64 4.05
CA ILE A 404 7.39 5.63 3.26
C ILE A 404 7.11 4.92 1.94
N TYR A 405 7.46 5.56 0.83
CA TYR A 405 7.10 5.11 -0.51
C TYR A 405 8.29 5.29 -1.44
N TYR A 406 8.70 4.22 -2.11
CA TYR A 406 9.74 4.23 -3.12
C TYR A 406 9.14 4.35 -4.52
N ASN A 407 9.85 4.89 -5.49
CA ASN A 407 9.48 4.71 -6.90
C ASN A 407 9.75 3.26 -7.36
N SER A 408 9.27 2.88 -8.54
CA SER A 408 9.46 1.52 -9.07
C SER A 408 10.94 1.12 -9.21
N THR A 409 11.81 2.07 -9.54
CA THR A 409 13.26 1.86 -9.69
C THR A 409 13.98 1.68 -8.35
N GLY A 410 13.44 2.24 -7.26
CA GLY A 410 14.05 2.18 -5.92
C GLY A 410 15.14 3.22 -5.65
N ASN A 411 15.33 4.22 -6.51
CA ASN A 411 16.29 5.33 -6.33
C ASN A 411 15.62 6.65 -5.89
N CYS A 412 14.33 6.60 -5.58
CA CYS A 412 13.61 7.72 -4.99
C CYS A 412 12.76 7.21 -3.85
N VAL A 413 12.84 7.88 -2.70
CA VAL A 413 11.97 7.66 -1.55
C VAL A 413 11.23 8.93 -1.18
N LEU A 414 9.95 8.80 -0.86
CA LEU A 414 9.10 9.83 -0.30
C LEU A 414 8.64 9.36 1.08
N PHE A 415 8.74 10.23 2.09
CA PHE A 415 8.14 9.99 3.39
C PHE A 415 7.30 11.17 3.84
N LEU A 416 6.32 10.87 4.70
CA LEU A 416 5.32 11.83 5.18
C LEU A 416 5.45 12.08 6.68
N ASN A 417 5.27 13.33 7.08
CA ASN A 417 5.10 13.74 8.47
C ASN A 417 3.86 14.64 8.59
N LYS A 418 3.12 14.50 9.68
CA LYS A 418 2.02 15.41 10.05
C LYS A 418 2.56 16.51 10.95
N ILE A 419 2.09 17.74 10.78
CA ILE A 419 2.41 18.86 11.65
C ILE A 419 1.20 19.49 12.30
#